data_AF-A0A9X1SFP0-F1
#
_entry.id   AF-A0A9X1SFP0-F1
#
_cell.length_a   1.000
_cell.length_b   1.000
_cell.length_c   1.000
_cell.angle_alpha   90.00
_cell.angle_beta   90.00
_cell.angle_gamma   90.00
#
_symmetry.space_group_name_H-M   'P 1'
#
loop_
_entity.id
_entity.type
_entity.pdbx_description
1 polymer ?
#
loop_
_entity_poly.entity_id
_entity_poly.type
_entity_poly.pdbx_seq_one_letter_code
_entity_poly.pdbx_strand_id
1 'polypeptide(L)'
;MVDTSTETAAPTAAASPNRSASRISWLLAAVVVGLVVLTLLMNTMKWGINSTVKPPPPTLMTAKRLEHLQTLIQEYVDEHDRLPGETLDEALRTLAESGVDFSAPPRDAIAEGRDCWEAPLVYLHDDPQTLILRSIGGNGRHENGGGDDIQRVVNLRP
;
A
#
# COMPACT_ATOMS: atom_id res chain seq x y z
N MET A 1 -12.37 -68.83 -78.21
CA MET A 1 -11.01 -68.57 -77.70
C MET A 1 -11.05 -67.17 -77.12
N VAL A 2 -11.30 -67.06 -75.83
CA VAL A 2 -10.31 -67.02 -74.73
C VAL A 2 -9.41 -65.78 -74.84
N ASP A 3 -9.65 -64.93 -73.86
CA ASP A 3 -9.00 -63.73 -73.32
C ASP A 3 -7.60 -63.31 -73.81
N THR A 4 -7.39 -61.99 -73.95
CA THR A 4 -6.22 -61.34 -73.35
C THR A 4 -6.49 -59.86 -73.04
N SER A 5 -6.11 -59.47 -71.82
CA SER A 5 -6.20 -58.20 -71.14
C SER A 5 -5.49 -57.02 -71.83
N THR A 6 -5.98 -55.79 -71.59
CA THR A 6 -5.09 -54.65 -71.38
C THR A 6 -5.67 -53.69 -70.34
N GLU A 7 -4.89 -53.52 -69.29
CA GLU A 7 -4.96 -52.64 -68.14
C GLU A 7 -4.91 -51.15 -68.52
N THR A 8 -5.69 -50.28 -67.85
CA THR A 8 -5.32 -48.87 -67.59
C THR A 8 -6.20 -48.27 -66.47
N ALA A 9 -5.53 -48.02 -65.34
CA ALA A 9 -5.68 -46.96 -64.33
C ALA A 9 -7.07 -46.56 -63.79
N ALA A 10 -7.22 -46.70 -62.46
CA ALA A 10 -8.27 -46.07 -61.66
C ALA A 10 -8.01 -44.56 -61.45
N PRO A 11 -9.04 -43.70 -61.45
CA PRO A 11 -8.92 -42.34 -60.92
C PRO A 11 -9.09 -42.35 -59.39
N THR A 12 -8.08 -41.80 -58.71
CA THR A 12 -8.08 -41.47 -57.28
C THR A 12 -9.25 -40.54 -56.94
N ALA A 13 -10.10 -40.95 -56.01
CA ALA A 13 -11.17 -40.11 -55.46
C ALA A 13 -10.57 -38.91 -54.72
N ALA A 14 -10.81 -37.70 -55.23
CA ALA A 14 -10.52 -36.46 -54.53
C ALA A 14 -11.55 -36.25 -53.41
N ALA A 15 -11.08 -36.29 -52.16
CA ALA A 15 -11.89 -35.95 -51.00
C ALA A 15 -12.28 -34.46 -51.04
N SER A 16 -13.57 -34.17 -50.92
CA SER A 16 -14.12 -32.80 -50.83
C SER A 16 -13.72 -32.12 -49.52
N PRO A 17 -13.33 -30.83 -49.53
CA PRO A 17 -13.01 -30.11 -48.30
C PRO A 17 -14.27 -29.72 -47.52
N ASN A 18 -14.19 -30.03 -46.23
CA ASN A 18 -15.20 -29.90 -45.19
C ASN A 18 -15.55 -28.42 -44.89
N ARG A 19 -16.66 -27.91 -45.43
CA ARG A 19 -17.15 -26.51 -45.28
C ARG A 19 -17.62 -26.14 -43.85
N SER A 20 -17.54 -27.04 -42.88
CA SER A 20 -18.00 -26.85 -41.50
C SER A 20 -17.00 -26.10 -40.60
N ALA A 21 -15.70 -26.23 -40.86
CA ALA A 21 -14.65 -25.72 -39.96
C ALA A 21 -14.45 -24.19 -39.96
N SER A 22 -14.86 -23.48 -41.03
CA SER A 22 -14.60 -22.03 -41.13
C SER A 22 -15.56 -21.19 -40.27
N ARG A 23 -16.79 -21.63 -40.05
CA ARG A 23 -17.80 -20.90 -39.27
C ARG A 23 -17.50 -20.94 -37.76
N ILE A 24 -17.02 -22.06 -37.26
CA ILE A 24 -16.64 -22.24 -35.85
C ILE A 24 -15.40 -21.39 -35.52
N SER A 25 -14.44 -21.34 -36.43
CA SER A 25 -13.23 -20.52 -36.28
C SER A 25 -13.54 -19.02 -36.21
N TRP A 26 -14.54 -18.56 -36.98
CA TRP A 26 -14.95 -17.15 -36.98
C TRP A 26 -15.67 -16.74 -35.69
N LEU A 27 -16.49 -17.63 -35.13
CA LEU A 27 -17.17 -17.39 -33.84
C LEU A 27 -16.18 -17.33 -32.67
N LEU A 28 -15.17 -18.21 -32.65
CA LEU A 28 -14.12 -18.17 -31.62
C LEU A 28 -13.31 -16.86 -31.68
N ALA A 29 -12.97 -16.39 -32.88
CA ALA A 29 -12.26 -15.13 -33.05
C ALA A 29 -13.08 -13.92 -32.54
N ALA A 30 -14.39 -13.89 -32.80
CA ALA A 30 -15.26 -12.81 -32.33
C ALA A 30 -15.35 -12.75 -30.79
N VAL A 31 -15.41 -13.91 -30.13
CA VAL A 31 -15.43 -13.98 -28.65
C VAL A 31 -14.13 -13.45 -28.06
N VAL A 32 -12.97 -13.83 -28.64
CA VAL A 32 -11.66 -13.36 -28.17
C VAL A 32 -11.54 -11.84 -28.32
N VAL A 33 -11.95 -11.29 -29.46
CA VAL A 33 -11.93 -9.84 -29.69
C VAL A 33 -12.84 -9.10 -28.71
N GLY A 34 -14.06 -9.61 -28.46
CA GLY A 34 -14.97 -9.05 -27.48
C GLY A 34 -14.39 -9.04 -26.06
N LEU A 35 -13.72 -10.12 -25.66
CA LEU A 35 -13.04 -10.23 -24.37
C LEU A 35 -11.89 -9.23 -24.23
N VAL A 36 -11.06 -9.07 -25.27
CA VAL A 36 -9.95 -8.12 -25.28
C VAL A 36 -10.46 -6.67 -25.18
N VAL A 37 -11.50 -6.32 -25.93
CA VAL A 37 -12.10 -4.97 -25.88
C VAL A 37 -12.73 -4.69 -24.51
N LEU A 38 -13.41 -5.66 -23.91
CA LEU A 38 -13.98 -5.53 -22.57
C LEU A 38 -12.88 -5.36 -21.52
N THR A 39 -11.79 -6.12 -21.62
CA THR A 39 -10.65 -6.01 -20.71
C THR A 39 -9.97 -4.64 -20.84
N LEU A 40 -9.82 -4.14 -22.07
CA LEU A 40 -9.30 -2.79 -22.34
C LEU A 40 -10.20 -1.70 -21.76
N LEU A 41 -11.53 -1.80 -21.91
CA LEU A 41 -12.49 -0.85 -21.33
C LEU A 41 -12.49 -0.87 -19.80
N MET A 42 -12.41 -2.05 -19.18
CA MET A 42 -12.29 -2.15 -17.72
C MET A 42 -10.96 -1.56 -17.21
N ASN A 43 -9.88 -1.71 -17.98
CA ASN A 43 -8.59 -1.15 -17.61
C ASN A 43 -8.54 0.38 -17.75
N THR A 44 -9.20 0.95 -18.76
CA THR A 44 -9.27 2.42 -18.91
C THR A 44 -10.18 3.07 -17.87
N MET A 45 -11.27 2.42 -17.46
CA MET A 45 -12.14 2.94 -16.40
C MET A 45 -11.47 2.95 -15.02
N LYS A 46 -10.50 2.06 -14.75
CA LYS A 46 -9.71 2.11 -13.49
C LYS A 46 -8.78 3.32 -13.41
N TRP A 47 -8.42 3.94 -14.54
CA TRP A 47 -7.44 5.05 -14.56
C TRP A 47 -8.08 6.43 -14.36
N GLY A 48 -9.40 6.56 -14.51
CA GLY A 48 -10.11 7.85 -14.46
C GLY A 48 -10.64 8.29 -13.09
N ILE A 49 -10.52 7.46 -12.04
CA ILE A 49 -11.12 7.72 -10.71
C ILE A 49 -10.07 7.97 -9.62
N ASN A 50 -8.80 8.20 -10.00
CA ASN A 50 -7.83 8.81 -9.09
C ASN A 50 -8.07 10.33 -9.09
N SER A 51 -9.18 10.72 -8.46
CA SER A 51 -9.40 12.08 -8.01
C SER A 51 -8.14 12.56 -7.31
N THR A 52 -7.58 13.67 -7.80
CA THR A 52 -6.47 14.42 -7.22
C THR A 52 -6.87 14.95 -5.84
N VAL A 53 -6.95 14.07 -4.84
CA VAL A 53 -7.01 14.46 -3.44
C VAL A 53 -5.62 14.99 -3.14
N LYS A 54 -5.48 16.31 -3.15
CA LYS A 54 -4.25 16.97 -2.72
C LYS A 54 -3.89 16.41 -1.34
N PRO A 55 -2.67 15.87 -1.14
CA PRO A 55 -2.30 15.33 0.15
C PRO A 55 -2.46 16.40 1.22
N PRO A 56 -2.88 16.03 2.44
CA PRO A 56 -2.95 16.98 3.53
C PRO A 56 -1.59 17.65 3.73
N PRO A 57 -1.56 18.92 4.18
CA PRO A 57 -0.30 19.61 4.44
C PRO A 57 0.57 18.83 5.44
N PRO A 58 1.91 18.81 5.27
CA PRO A 58 2.85 18.05 6.10
C PRO A 58 2.69 18.30 7.61
N THR A 59 2.36 19.53 7.99
CA THR A 59 2.07 19.93 9.37
C THR A 59 0.92 19.12 9.98
N LEU A 60 -0.18 18.94 9.24
CA LEU A 60 -1.32 18.15 9.72
C LEU A 60 -1.00 16.66 9.78
N MET A 61 -0.22 16.15 8.83
CA MET A 61 0.22 14.75 8.85
C MET A 61 1.12 14.47 10.05
N THR A 62 2.10 15.35 10.31
CA THR A 62 3.00 15.25 11.46
C THR A 62 2.25 15.36 12.77
N ALA A 63 1.32 16.32 12.88
CA ALA A 63 0.47 16.45 14.07
C ALA A 63 -0.33 15.18 14.37
N LYS A 64 -0.88 14.53 13.34
CA LYS A 64 -1.59 13.23 13.48
C LYS A 64 -0.66 12.09 13.87
N ARG A 65 0.55 12.02 13.30
CA ARG A 65 1.56 11.01 13.67
C ARG A 65 1.95 11.15 15.14
N LEU A 66 2.19 12.38 15.60
CA LEU A 66 2.50 12.67 17.00
C LEU A 66 1.34 12.33 17.93
N GLU A 67 0.11 12.66 17.53
CA GLU A 67 -1.11 12.29 18.28
C GLU A 67 -1.24 10.77 18.41
N HIS A 68 -1.08 10.02 17.31
CA HIS A 68 -1.11 8.55 17.37
C HIS A 68 -0.01 7.96 18.24
N LEU A 69 1.22 8.46 18.13
CA LEU A 69 2.31 7.99 18.98
C LEU A 69 2.04 8.30 20.46
N GLN A 70 1.52 9.50 20.77
CA GLN A 70 1.06 9.85 22.11
C GLN A 70 0.00 8.86 22.60
N THR A 71 -1.02 8.55 21.80
CA THR A 71 -2.07 7.60 22.18
C THR A 71 -1.49 6.22 22.50
N LEU A 72 -0.61 5.70 21.64
CA LEU A 72 0.02 4.39 21.84
C LEU A 72 0.86 4.34 23.13
N ILE A 73 1.62 5.41 23.40
CA ILE A 73 2.40 5.51 24.64
C ILE A 73 1.48 5.62 25.85
N GLN A 74 0.39 6.40 25.77
CA GLN A 74 -0.56 6.52 26.86
C GLN A 74 -1.25 5.18 27.15
N GLU A 75 -1.74 4.49 26.12
CA GLU A 75 -2.33 3.14 26.26
C GLU A 75 -1.35 2.17 26.92
N TYR A 76 -0.08 2.20 26.52
CA TYR A 76 0.97 1.39 27.14
C TYR A 76 1.20 1.74 28.61
N VAL A 77 1.24 3.03 28.94
CA VAL A 77 1.43 3.52 30.31
C VAL A 77 0.24 3.11 31.19
N ASP A 78 -0.98 3.26 30.67
CA ASP A 78 -2.21 2.89 31.37
C ASP A 78 -2.28 1.37 31.65
N GLU A 79 -1.69 0.54 30.78
CA GLU A 79 -1.65 -0.92 30.94
C GLU A 79 -0.51 -1.41 31.85
N HIS A 80 0.67 -0.77 31.78
CA HIS A 80 1.90 -1.27 32.39
C HIS A 80 2.45 -0.39 33.54
N ASP A 81 1.81 0.73 33.86
CA ASP A 81 2.24 1.71 34.88
C ASP A 81 3.68 2.23 34.67
N ARG A 82 4.19 2.18 33.44
CA ARG A 82 5.54 2.62 33.09
C ARG A 82 5.64 3.08 31.64
N LEU A 83 6.66 3.88 31.34
CA LEU A 83 7.02 4.25 29.97
C LEU A 83 7.55 3.04 29.18
N PRO A 84 7.38 3.05 27.84
CA PRO A 84 7.89 2.00 26.97
C PRO A 84 9.41 2.08 26.73
N GLY A 85 10.10 3.14 27.15
CA GLY A 85 11.56 3.26 27.04
C GLY A 85 12.08 4.62 27.52
N GLU A 86 13.41 4.78 27.59
CA GLU A 86 14.08 6.07 27.87
C GLU A 86 14.39 6.86 26.58
N THR A 87 14.37 6.17 25.45
CA THR A 87 14.63 6.73 24.12
C THR A 87 13.48 6.41 23.17
N LEU A 88 13.38 7.16 22.06
CA LEU A 88 12.36 6.90 21.04
C LEU A 88 12.47 5.48 20.45
N ASP A 89 13.69 5.03 20.15
CA ASP A 89 13.92 3.72 19.54
C ASP A 89 13.52 2.57 20.48
N GLU A 90 13.82 2.72 21.78
CA GLU A 90 13.38 1.77 22.80
C GLU A 90 11.86 1.75 22.92
N ALA A 91 11.24 2.94 22.98
CA ALA A 91 9.80 3.07 23.06
C ALA A 91 9.09 2.39 21.87
N LEU A 92 9.54 2.66 20.65
CA LEU A 92 8.97 2.05 19.44
C LEU A 92 9.13 0.53 19.42
N ARG A 93 10.31 0.03 19.80
CA ARG A 93 10.56 -1.42 19.90
C ARG A 93 9.64 -2.07 20.93
N THR A 94 9.53 -1.49 22.12
CA THR A 94 8.70 -2.04 23.20
C THR A 94 7.21 -1.99 22.85
N LEU A 95 6.75 -0.94 22.18
CA LEU A 95 5.38 -0.89 21.64
C LEU A 95 5.14 -1.98 20.58
N ALA A 96 6.12 -2.24 19.71
CA ALA A 96 6.01 -3.31 18.72
C ALA A 96 5.94 -4.69 19.41
N GLU A 97 6.78 -4.91 20.43
CA GLU A 97 6.80 -6.14 21.25
C GLU A 97 5.52 -6.34 22.07
N SER A 98 4.83 -5.26 22.44
CA SER A 98 3.52 -5.32 23.13
C SER A 98 2.34 -5.54 22.18
N GLY A 99 2.59 -5.70 20.87
CA GLY A 99 1.57 -6.04 19.88
C GLY A 99 1.08 -4.87 19.01
N VAL A 100 1.71 -3.70 19.08
CA VAL A 100 1.40 -2.61 18.15
C VAL A 100 1.89 -2.97 16.75
N ASP A 101 0.94 -3.13 15.83
CA ASP A 101 1.25 -3.26 14.40
C ASP A 101 1.56 -1.89 13.79
N PHE A 102 2.85 -1.63 13.60
CA PHE A 102 3.32 -0.45 12.89
C PHE A 102 3.30 -0.59 11.37
N SER A 103 3.09 -1.79 10.81
CA SER A 103 3.06 -1.97 9.35
C SER A 103 1.74 -1.52 8.72
N ALA A 104 0.69 -1.38 9.52
CA ALA A 104 -0.61 -0.88 9.08
C ALA A 104 -0.62 0.65 8.95
N PRO A 105 -1.13 1.21 7.83
CA PRO A 105 -1.34 2.65 7.73
C PRO A 105 -2.30 3.14 8.83
N PRO A 106 -2.06 4.33 9.43
CA PRO A 106 -1.00 5.30 9.13
C PRO A 106 0.23 5.20 10.07
N ARG A 107 0.47 4.03 10.68
CA ARG A 107 1.52 3.82 11.70
C ARG A 107 2.88 3.46 11.10
N ASP A 108 2.91 3.13 9.82
CA ASP A 108 4.10 2.85 9.02
C ASP A 108 5.12 3.98 9.14
N ALA A 109 4.65 5.21 9.04
CA ALA A 109 5.52 6.38 9.13
C ALA A 109 5.91 6.77 10.57
N ILE A 110 5.28 6.18 11.58
CA ILE A 110 5.67 6.33 13.00
C ILE A 110 6.81 5.36 13.33
N ALA A 111 6.80 4.17 12.71
CA ALA A 111 7.80 3.12 12.93
C ALA A 111 9.24 3.59 12.70
N GLU A 112 9.41 4.56 11.80
CA GLU A 112 10.71 5.14 11.46
C GLU A 112 11.16 6.24 12.44
N GLY A 113 10.29 6.66 13.37
CA GLY A 113 10.59 7.72 14.33
C GLY A 113 10.82 9.08 13.67
N ARG A 114 10.21 9.35 12.50
CA ARG A 114 10.43 10.56 11.70
C ARG A 114 9.15 11.32 11.39
N ASP A 115 9.28 12.63 11.25
CA ASP A 115 8.20 13.49 10.78
C ASP A 115 8.04 13.48 9.25
N CYS A 116 7.14 14.32 8.72
CA CYS A 116 6.92 14.41 7.28
C CYS A 116 8.03 15.14 6.51
N TRP A 117 9.01 15.71 7.20
CA TRP A 117 10.21 16.33 6.62
C TRP A 117 11.44 15.44 6.80
N GLU A 118 11.24 14.17 7.16
CA GLU A 118 12.27 13.16 7.41
C GLU A 118 13.20 13.46 8.60
N ALA A 119 12.86 14.47 9.41
CA ALA A 119 13.60 14.76 10.63
C ALA A 119 13.21 13.77 11.74
N PRO A 120 14.17 13.33 12.57
CA PRO A 120 13.87 12.51 13.74
C PRO A 120 12.91 13.24 14.69
N LEU A 121 11.93 12.51 15.22
CA LEU A 121 11.09 13.02 16.29
C LEU A 121 11.93 13.17 17.57
N VAL A 122 11.69 14.24 18.29
CA VAL A 122 12.27 14.51 19.60
C VAL A 122 11.43 13.77 20.64
N TYR A 123 12.11 12.96 21.43
CA TYR A 123 11.57 12.23 22.57
C TYR A 123 12.34 12.66 23.81
N LEU A 124 11.71 13.47 24.66
CA LEU A 124 12.37 14.14 25.78
C LEU A 124 11.58 13.95 27.07
N HIS A 125 12.25 13.47 28.11
CA HIS A 125 11.71 13.49 29.47
C HIS A 125 11.94 14.89 30.07
N ASP A 126 10.86 15.64 30.31
CA ASP A 126 10.96 16.94 30.96
C ASP A 126 11.09 16.77 32.48
N ASP A 127 10.32 15.83 33.03
CA ASP A 127 10.40 15.39 34.41
C ASP A 127 10.02 13.89 34.52
N PRO A 128 10.10 13.25 35.72
CA PRO A 128 9.78 11.83 35.88
C PRO A 128 8.33 11.45 35.56
N GLN A 129 7.44 12.42 35.38
CA GLN A 129 6.01 12.26 35.13
C GLN A 129 5.58 12.80 33.76
N THR A 130 6.47 13.49 33.04
CA THR A 130 6.13 14.18 31.80
C THR A 130 7.10 13.85 30.68
N LEU A 131 6.53 13.32 29.60
CA LEU A 131 7.23 13.05 28.34
C LEU A 131 6.76 14.05 27.27
N ILE A 132 7.72 14.62 26.56
CA ILE A 132 7.52 15.51 25.42
C ILE A 132 7.84 14.74 24.14
N LEU A 133 6.86 14.71 23.23
CA LEU A 133 7.03 14.27 21.85
C LEU A 133 6.97 15.50 20.95
N ARG A 134 7.99 15.73 20.11
CA ARG A 134 8.05 16.94 19.28
C ARG A 134 8.62 16.66 17.89
N SER A 135 8.11 17.36 16.88
CA SER A 135 8.77 17.54 15.58
C SER A 135 9.34 18.95 15.50
N ILE A 136 10.53 19.10 14.92
CA ILE A 136 11.22 20.38 14.70
C ILE A 136 10.69 21.17 13.49
N GLY A 137 9.57 20.71 12.91
CA GLY A 137 8.94 21.36 11.77
C GLY A 137 9.76 21.30 10.47
N GLY A 138 9.28 22.04 9.47
CA GLY A 138 9.88 22.09 8.14
C GLY A 138 11.07 23.05 8.05
N ASN A 139 11.25 23.92 9.03
CA ASN A 139 12.39 24.84 9.06
C ASN A 139 13.70 24.17 9.55
N GLY A 140 13.61 22.99 10.20
CA GLY A 140 14.74 22.21 10.71
C GLY A 140 15.46 22.84 11.91
N ARG A 141 14.87 23.80 12.60
CA ARG A 141 15.44 24.55 13.73
C ARG A 141 14.69 24.17 14.99
N HIS A 142 15.43 23.78 16.02
CA HIS A 142 14.84 23.47 17.31
C HIS A 142 14.45 24.76 18.04
N GLU A 143 13.14 25.06 18.11
CA GLU A 143 12.62 26.29 18.71
C GLU A 143 11.89 26.04 20.05
N ASN A 144 12.11 24.87 20.65
CA ASN A 144 11.60 24.47 21.96
C ASN A 144 10.06 24.50 22.08
N GLY A 145 9.36 24.15 21.00
CA GLY A 145 7.89 24.25 20.91
C GLY A 145 7.39 25.58 20.33
N GLY A 146 8.30 26.47 19.92
CA GLY A 146 8.00 27.70 19.20
C GLY A 146 7.99 27.51 17.67
N GLY A 147 7.58 28.57 16.96
CA GLY A 147 7.61 28.60 15.49
C GLY A 147 6.74 27.53 14.83
N ASP A 148 7.36 26.64 14.06
CA ASP A 148 6.71 25.48 13.41
C ASP A 148 6.97 24.15 14.11
N ASP A 149 7.57 24.16 15.31
CA ASP A 149 7.63 22.97 16.15
C ASP A 149 6.20 22.48 16.46
N ILE A 150 6.00 21.17 16.38
CA ILE A 150 4.72 20.54 16.75
C ILE A 150 4.98 19.66 17.95
N GLN A 151 4.35 19.97 19.08
CA GLN A 151 4.56 19.28 20.35
C GLN A 151 3.30 18.58 20.86
N ARG A 152 3.53 17.43 21.51
CA ARG A 152 2.58 16.70 22.35
C ARG A 152 3.23 16.40 23.70
N VAL A 153 2.42 16.41 24.74
CA VAL A 153 2.84 16.15 26.12
C VAL A 153 2.05 14.95 26.61
N VAL A 154 2.77 13.96 27.14
CA VAL A 154 2.21 12.75 27.75
C VAL A 154 2.48 12.83 29.24
N ASN A 155 1.42 12.83 30.04
CA ASN A 155 1.50 12.85 31.49
C ASN A 155 1.28 11.43 32.02
N LEU A 156 2.22 10.96 32.83
CA LEU A 156 2.26 9.59 33.32
C LEU A 156 1.40 9.38 34.57
N ARG A 157 0.81 10.45 35.11
CA ARG A 157 -0.23 10.41 36.14
C ARG A 157 -1.27 11.51 35.90
N PRO A 158 -2.56 11.25 36.17
CA PRO A 158 -3.55 12.31 36.41
C PRO A 158 -3.30 13.04 37.74
#